data_AF-A0A1I2P3P4-F1
#
_entry.id   AF-A0A1I2P3P4-F1
#
_cell.length_a   1.000
_cell.length_b   1.000
_cell.length_c   1.000
_cell.angle_alpha   90.00
_cell.angle_beta   90.00
_cell.angle_gamma   90.00
#
_symmetry.space_group_name_H-M   'P 1'
#
loop_
_entity.id
_entity.type
_entity.pdbx_description
1 polymer ?
#
loop_
_entity_poly.entity_id
_entity_poly.type
_entity_poly.pdbx_seq_one_letter_code
_entity_poly.pdbx_strand_id
1 'polypeptide(L)'
;MEQAGSLGARGSTGPAAPDIRTASVRVPAQARAADVERERGVASDESRSASGARGEHTHSEPPSPHPRVDCARPVETTRPVVQRASVRGQILDALRTALVAGELAPGEVYSAPVLGERFGVSATPVREAMQQLALEGAVEVVPNRGFRVVRRGTRELAELAEIRALLEVPVVLRLARTVPAARWAELRPLAEAAARAASAGCRATYAECDRAFHHAILALAGNDQLVQIADDLHRRAQWPLVGDPVPRGRADLMADAAEHLALLDALTAQDLPAVQSLVREHFADC
;
A
#
# COMPACT_ATOMS: atom_id res chain seq x y z
N MET A 1 -77.49 0.18 -36.43
CA MET A 1 -76.46 0.16 -37.49
C MET A 1 -75.14 0.37 -36.77
N GLU A 2 -74.46 -0.71 -36.38
CA GLU A 2 -73.44 -1.42 -37.21
C GLU A 2 -72.12 -0.62 -37.18
N GLN A 3 -70.91 -1.14 -36.99
CA GLN A 3 -70.31 -2.47 -36.78
C GLN A 3 -68.89 -2.16 -36.20
N ALA A 4 -68.44 -2.86 -35.16
CA ALA A 4 -67.38 -3.90 -35.20
C ALA A 4 -66.06 -3.54 -35.93
N GLY A 5 -64.95 -3.66 -35.21
CA GLY A 5 -63.58 -3.57 -35.74
C GLY A 5 -62.52 -3.98 -34.72
N SER A 6 -62.44 -5.28 -34.43
CA SER A 6 -61.38 -5.93 -33.64
C SER A 6 -60.09 -6.01 -34.46
N LEU A 7 -58.92 -5.76 -33.85
CA LEU A 7 -57.63 -6.36 -34.21
C LEU A 7 -56.69 -6.29 -33.00
N GLY A 8 -56.20 -7.46 -32.57
CA GLY A 8 -55.39 -7.63 -31.38
C GLY A 8 -53.90 -7.36 -31.57
N ALA A 9 -53.19 -7.20 -30.45
CA ALA A 9 -51.74 -7.26 -30.39
C ALA A 9 -51.28 -7.85 -29.04
N ARG A 10 -51.02 -9.16 -29.09
CA ARG A 10 -50.00 -9.95 -28.39
C ARG A 10 -49.28 -9.26 -27.21
N GLY A 11 -49.62 -9.70 -25.99
CA GLY A 11 -48.76 -9.51 -24.82
C GLY A 11 -47.48 -10.33 -24.95
N SER A 12 -46.35 -9.65 -25.09
CA SER A 12 -45.01 -10.23 -25.03
C SER A 12 -44.63 -10.40 -23.56
N THR A 13 -44.52 -11.66 -23.15
CA THR A 13 -43.83 -12.10 -21.93
C THR A 13 -42.33 -11.82 -22.09
N GLY A 14 -41.81 -10.84 -21.36
CA GLY A 14 -40.36 -10.63 -21.22
C GLY A 14 -39.73 -11.71 -20.32
N PRO A 15 -38.47 -12.11 -20.56
CA PRO A 15 -37.81 -13.15 -19.78
C PRO A 15 -37.46 -12.64 -18.38
N ALA A 16 -37.75 -13.47 -17.38
CA ALA A 16 -37.42 -13.25 -15.98
C ALA A 16 -35.90 -13.12 -15.78
N ALA A 17 -35.48 -12.08 -15.06
CA ALA A 17 -34.10 -11.89 -14.62
C ALA A 17 -33.69 -13.00 -13.63
N PRO A 18 -32.46 -13.53 -13.69
CA PRO A 18 -32.02 -14.56 -12.74
C PRO A 18 -31.73 -13.94 -11.37
N ASP A 19 -32.36 -14.52 -10.35
CA ASP A 19 -32.19 -14.24 -8.92
C ASP A 19 -30.80 -14.73 -8.46
N ILE A 20 -29.80 -13.83 -8.46
CA ILE A 20 -28.46 -14.13 -7.93
C ILE A 20 -28.52 -14.04 -6.41
N ARG A 21 -28.82 -15.18 -5.79
CA ARG A 21 -28.66 -15.37 -4.35
C ARG A 21 -27.19 -15.20 -3.97
N THR A 22 -26.90 -14.18 -3.18
CA THR A 22 -25.60 -13.94 -2.55
C THR A 22 -25.19 -15.14 -1.69
N ALA A 23 -24.30 -15.98 -2.21
CA ALA A 23 -23.59 -16.95 -1.39
C ALA A 23 -22.64 -16.19 -0.46
N SER A 24 -22.91 -16.23 0.84
CA SER A 24 -22.03 -15.61 1.84
C SER A 24 -20.71 -16.38 1.91
N VAL A 25 -19.65 -15.78 1.39
CA VAL A 25 -18.29 -16.25 1.62
C VAL A 25 -17.97 -16.01 3.10
N ARG A 26 -17.87 -17.09 3.88
CA ARG A 26 -17.38 -17.03 5.26
C ARG A 26 -15.88 -16.75 5.24
N VAL A 27 -15.51 -15.50 5.52
CA VAL A 27 -14.13 -15.13 5.87
C VAL A 27 -13.87 -15.63 7.29
N PRO A 28 -12.82 -16.44 7.53
CA PRO A 28 -12.49 -16.90 8.88
C PRO A 28 -12.15 -15.72 9.80
N ALA A 29 -12.59 -15.79 11.06
CA ALA A 29 -12.31 -14.77 12.05
C ALA A 29 -10.80 -14.65 12.27
N GLN A 30 -10.24 -13.47 11.99
CA GLN A 30 -8.84 -13.18 12.28
C GLN A 30 -8.68 -12.95 13.79
N ALA A 31 -7.60 -13.50 14.35
CA ALA A 31 -7.25 -13.37 15.76
C ALA A 31 -7.15 -11.89 16.16
N ARG A 32 -7.61 -11.57 17.37
CA ARG A 32 -7.50 -10.19 17.88
C ARG A 32 -6.05 -9.93 18.23
N ALA A 33 -5.62 -8.66 18.15
CA ALA A 33 -4.25 -8.25 18.48
C ALA A 33 -3.79 -8.66 19.90
N ALA A 34 -4.71 -9.05 20.78
CA ALA A 34 -4.41 -9.57 22.12
C ALA A 34 -3.97 -11.05 22.15
N ASP A 35 -4.15 -11.82 21.06
CA ASP A 35 -3.94 -13.28 21.05
C ASP A 35 -2.54 -13.69 20.55
N VAL A 36 -1.69 -12.75 20.10
CA VAL A 36 -0.40 -13.03 19.45
C VAL A 36 0.76 -13.22 20.44
N GLU A 37 0.58 -12.91 21.72
CA GLU A 37 1.65 -13.02 22.73
C GLU A 37 1.72 -14.37 23.47
N ARG A 38 0.96 -15.40 23.06
CA ARG A 38 0.88 -16.67 23.83
C ARG A 38 1.38 -17.94 23.14
N GLU A 39 1.92 -17.86 21.92
CA GLU A 39 2.41 -19.03 21.17
C GLU A 39 3.93 -18.99 20.88
N ARG A 40 4.73 -18.66 21.90
CA ARG A 40 6.16 -19.01 21.93
C ARG A 40 6.52 -19.65 23.26
N GLY A 41 6.15 -20.91 23.40
CA GLY A 41 6.59 -21.74 24.51
C GLY A 41 6.05 -23.16 24.36
N VAL A 42 6.95 -24.12 24.50
CA VAL A 42 6.71 -25.58 24.60
C VAL A 42 6.79 -26.34 23.27
N ALA A 43 8.01 -26.78 22.94
CA ALA A 43 8.22 -28.06 22.27
C ALA A 43 9.11 -28.90 23.18
N SER A 44 8.50 -29.90 23.82
CA SER A 44 9.16 -30.91 24.65
C SER A 44 9.47 -32.17 23.85
N ASP A 45 10.71 -32.58 24.01
CA ASP A 45 11.36 -33.89 23.87
C ASP A 45 10.44 -35.14 23.89
N GLU A 46 10.69 -36.10 22.97
CA GLU A 46 10.86 -37.51 23.35
C GLU A 46 11.48 -38.38 22.23
N SER A 47 12.33 -39.30 22.70
CA SER A 47 13.38 -40.11 22.06
C SER A 47 12.96 -41.45 21.41
N ARG A 48 13.79 -42.01 20.49
CA ARG A 48 14.60 -43.26 20.72
C ARG A 48 15.36 -43.86 19.49
N SER A 49 16.69 -44.01 19.70
CA SER A 49 17.61 -45.17 19.41
C SER A 49 17.85 -45.64 17.94
N ALA A 50 19.05 -46.05 17.47
CA ALA A 50 20.36 -46.35 18.06
C ALA A 50 21.44 -46.62 16.95
N SER A 51 22.71 -46.75 17.38
CA SER A 51 23.93 -47.28 16.69
C SER A 51 24.74 -46.25 15.87
N GLY A 52 26.04 -46.01 16.06
CA GLY A 52 27.09 -46.61 16.89
C GLY A 52 28.43 -46.49 16.12
N ALA A 53 29.40 -45.69 16.59
CA ALA A 53 30.85 -45.85 16.31
C ALA A 53 31.71 -44.75 16.98
N ARG A 54 32.34 -45.11 18.10
CA ARG A 54 33.78 -44.98 18.47
C ARG A 54 34.56 -43.69 18.17
N GLY A 55 35.12 -43.10 19.24
CA GLY A 55 36.27 -42.18 19.21
C GLY A 55 36.55 -41.54 20.58
N GLU A 56 37.40 -42.17 21.39
CA GLU A 56 37.84 -41.73 22.73
C GLU A 56 38.88 -40.61 22.64
N HIS A 57 38.71 -39.50 23.38
CA HIS A 57 39.83 -38.75 23.96
C HIS A 57 39.42 -38.16 25.32
N THR A 58 40.16 -38.58 26.34
CA THR A 58 40.11 -38.22 27.76
C THR A 58 40.46 -36.75 28.00
N HIS A 59 39.76 -36.08 28.93
CA HIS A 59 40.34 -35.39 30.09
C HIS A 59 39.21 -34.92 31.02
N SER A 60 39.15 -35.54 32.20
CA SER A 60 38.31 -35.15 33.33
C SER A 60 38.97 -34.01 34.10
N GLU A 61 38.22 -32.98 34.48
CA GLU A 61 38.49 -32.17 35.68
C GLU A 61 37.15 -31.68 36.30
N PRO A 62 37.03 -31.63 37.64
CA PRO A 62 35.76 -31.56 38.35
C PRO A 62 35.19 -30.11 38.48
N PRO A 63 33.90 -29.94 38.80
CA PRO A 63 33.28 -28.62 38.88
C PRO A 63 33.57 -27.96 40.23
N SER A 64 33.84 -26.66 40.23
CA SER A 64 33.92 -25.84 41.44
C SER A 64 32.84 -24.72 41.43
N PRO A 65 32.37 -24.30 42.62
CA PRO A 65 31.03 -23.72 42.79
C PRO A 65 30.97 -22.20 42.64
N HIS A 66 29.76 -21.71 42.34
CA HIS A 66 29.34 -20.32 42.13
C HIS A 66 29.79 -19.30 43.21
N PRO A 67 29.77 -18.01 42.86
CA PRO A 67 29.09 -17.02 43.68
C PRO A 67 27.94 -16.35 42.91
N ARG A 68 26.78 -16.25 43.57
CA ARG A 68 25.61 -15.49 43.11
C ARG A 68 25.96 -14.01 43.08
N VAL A 69 25.74 -13.36 41.94
CA VAL A 69 25.74 -11.91 41.83
C VAL A 69 24.42 -11.51 41.17
N ASP A 70 23.53 -10.95 41.98
CA ASP A 70 22.41 -10.15 41.49
C ASP A 70 22.99 -8.91 40.79
N CYS A 71 22.73 -8.78 39.49
CA CYS A 71 23.01 -7.56 38.75
C CYS A 71 21.82 -7.25 37.84
N ALA A 72 21.26 -6.07 38.06
CA ALA A 72 20.17 -5.48 37.31
C ALA A 72 20.39 -5.58 35.79
N ARG A 73 19.32 -5.91 35.06
CA ARG A 73 19.27 -5.89 33.59
C ARG A 73 19.79 -4.55 33.07
N PRO A 74 20.79 -4.52 32.17
CA PRO A 74 21.09 -3.32 31.42
C PRO A 74 19.90 -3.05 30.50
N VAL A 75 19.40 -1.81 30.52
CA VAL A 75 18.54 -1.29 29.47
C VAL A 75 19.39 -1.26 28.20
N GLU A 76 19.05 -2.09 27.23
CA GLU A 76 19.62 -2.03 25.88
C GLU A 76 19.26 -0.68 25.28
N THR A 77 20.19 0.28 25.35
CA THR A 77 20.11 1.50 24.57
C THR A 77 20.31 1.12 23.11
N THR A 78 19.23 1.02 22.36
CA THR A 78 19.24 0.82 20.91
C THR A 78 20.05 1.95 20.28
N ARG A 79 21.26 1.64 19.83
CA ARG A 79 22.06 2.58 19.03
C ARG A 79 21.26 2.93 17.78
N PRO A 80 21.15 4.21 17.39
CA PRO A 80 20.45 4.59 16.17
C PRO A 80 21.17 3.94 14.98
N VAL A 81 20.50 2.97 14.35
CA VAL A 81 20.98 2.36 13.12
C VAL A 81 20.77 3.38 12.01
N VAL A 82 21.85 4.06 11.62
CA VAL A 82 21.84 4.93 10.45
C VAL A 82 21.66 4.03 9.22
N GLN A 83 20.41 3.88 8.75
CA GLN A 83 20.11 3.19 7.50
C GLN A 83 20.66 4.03 6.34
N ARG A 84 21.81 3.64 5.80
CA ARG A 84 22.32 4.22 4.54
C ARG A 84 21.49 3.66 3.39
N ALA A 85 20.67 4.50 2.77
CA ALA A 85 19.97 4.12 1.55
C ALA A 85 20.98 3.74 0.45
N SER A 86 20.75 2.62 -0.23
CA SER A 86 21.60 2.23 -1.36
C SER A 86 21.50 3.27 -2.49
N VAL A 87 22.57 3.44 -3.27
CA VAL A 87 22.55 4.33 -4.45
C VAL A 87 21.40 3.96 -5.38
N ARG A 88 21.16 2.66 -5.58
CA ARG A 88 20.02 2.15 -6.35
C ARG A 88 18.67 2.64 -5.79
N GLY A 89 18.47 2.57 -4.48
CA GLY A 89 17.25 3.04 -3.82
C GLY A 89 17.02 4.53 -4.02
N GLN A 90 18.07 5.33 -3.82
CA GLN A 90 18.00 6.78 -4.05
C GLN A 90 17.67 7.12 -5.51
N ILE A 91 18.24 6.40 -6.47
CA ILE A 91 17.93 6.57 -7.89
C ILE A 91 16.49 6.15 -8.20
N LEU A 92 16.01 5.06 -7.62
CA LEU A 92 14.62 4.62 -7.77
C LEU A 92 13.63 5.69 -7.28
N ASP A 93 13.88 6.27 -6.10
CA ASP A 93 13.02 7.31 -5.54
C ASP A 93 13.08 8.61 -6.35
N ALA A 94 14.27 8.98 -6.84
CA ALA A 94 14.44 10.11 -7.75
C ALA A 94 13.69 9.90 -9.08
N LEU A 95 13.72 8.68 -9.64
CA LEU A 95 12.99 8.35 -10.86
C LEU A 95 11.46 8.35 -10.66
N ARG A 96 10.97 7.84 -9.52
CA ARG A 96 9.55 7.93 -9.15
C ARG A 96 9.09 9.39 -9.03
N THR A 97 9.93 10.22 -8.38
CA THR A 97 9.70 11.67 -8.26
C THR A 97 9.60 12.30 -9.65
N ALA A 98 10.54 12.00 -10.54
CA ALA A 98 10.57 12.54 -11.90
C ALA A 98 9.37 12.08 -12.75
N LEU A 99 8.90 10.84 -12.57
CA LEU A 99 7.66 10.36 -13.18
C LEU A 99 6.45 11.18 -12.71
N VAL A 100 6.20 11.23 -11.40
CA VAL A 100 5.02 11.92 -10.83
C VAL A 100 5.06 13.43 -11.11
N ALA A 101 6.25 14.05 -11.14
CA ALA A 101 6.42 15.44 -11.51
C ALA A 101 6.20 15.73 -13.01
N GLY A 102 6.11 14.69 -13.86
CA GLY A 102 5.97 14.82 -15.31
C GLY A 102 7.27 15.15 -16.04
N GLU A 103 8.42 15.03 -15.38
CA GLU A 103 9.73 15.23 -16.00
C GLU A 103 10.13 14.05 -16.90
N LEU A 104 9.57 12.87 -16.64
CA LEU A 104 9.65 11.70 -17.52
C LEU A 104 8.30 11.52 -18.22
N ALA A 105 8.24 11.88 -19.50
CA ALA A 105 6.98 12.03 -20.22
C ALA A 105 6.42 10.69 -20.72
N PRO A 106 5.10 10.46 -20.61
CA PRO A 106 4.44 9.25 -21.11
C PRO A 106 4.72 8.94 -22.59
N GLY A 107 5.20 7.73 -22.86
CA GLY A 107 5.55 7.25 -24.19
C GLY A 107 6.95 7.63 -24.69
N GLU A 108 7.69 8.49 -23.97
CA GLU A 108 9.09 8.75 -24.26
C GLU A 108 9.99 7.61 -23.78
N VAL A 109 11.12 7.42 -24.47
CA VAL A 109 12.10 6.37 -24.17
C VAL A 109 13.34 7.01 -23.56
N TYR A 110 13.70 6.55 -22.37
CA TYR A 110 14.90 6.98 -21.65
C TYR A 110 15.90 5.83 -21.57
N SER A 111 17.17 6.13 -21.85
CA SER A 111 18.26 5.16 -21.71
C SER A 111 18.93 5.29 -20.34
N ALA A 112 19.39 4.17 -19.78
CA ALA A 112 20.09 4.17 -18.50
C ALA A 112 21.39 5.00 -18.48
N PRO A 113 22.21 5.07 -19.56
CA PRO A 113 23.37 5.96 -19.59
C PRO A 113 23.00 7.45 -19.49
N VAL A 114 22.01 7.91 -20.26
CA VAL A 114 21.57 9.32 -20.24
C VAL A 114 21.02 9.72 -18.88
N LEU A 115 20.20 8.85 -18.28
CA LEU A 115 19.72 9.07 -16.92
C LEU A 115 20.86 9.01 -15.89
N GLY A 116 21.86 8.14 -16.08
CA GLY A 116 23.05 8.08 -15.22
C GLY A 116 23.86 9.37 -15.23
N GLU A 117 24.08 9.95 -16.40
CA GLU A 117 24.72 11.27 -16.54
C GLU A 117 23.92 12.36 -15.80
N ARG A 118 22.58 12.37 -15.95
CA ARG A 118 21.70 13.30 -15.24
C ARG A 118 21.80 13.18 -13.72
N PHE A 119 21.92 11.96 -13.21
CA PHE A 119 21.98 11.69 -11.77
C PHE A 119 23.41 11.64 -11.21
N GLY A 120 24.45 11.80 -12.04
CA GLY A 120 25.84 11.72 -11.62
C GLY A 120 26.28 10.32 -11.15
N VAL A 121 25.67 9.27 -11.70
CA VAL A 121 25.96 7.86 -11.35
C VAL A 121 26.21 7.02 -12.61
N SER A 122 26.76 5.81 -12.44
CA SER A 122 26.90 4.88 -13.57
C SER A 122 25.54 4.36 -14.04
N ALA A 123 25.51 3.78 -15.26
CA ALA A 123 24.28 3.26 -15.85
C ALA A 123 23.72 2.02 -15.12
N THR A 124 24.51 1.31 -14.32
CA THR A 124 24.10 0.08 -13.63
C THR A 124 23.01 0.31 -12.57
N PRO A 125 23.18 1.16 -11.55
CA PRO A 125 22.13 1.41 -10.55
C PRO A 125 20.86 2.01 -11.17
N VAL A 126 21.01 2.79 -12.25
CA VAL A 126 19.89 3.34 -13.01
C VAL A 126 19.12 2.25 -13.73
N ARG A 127 19.82 1.34 -14.41
CA ARG A 127 19.20 0.20 -15.09
C ARG A 127 18.41 -0.67 -14.11
N GLU A 128 19.00 -0.99 -12.96
CA GLU A 128 18.32 -1.76 -11.92
C GLU A 128 17.07 -1.05 -11.38
N ALA A 129 17.16 0.27 -11.13
CA ALA A 129 16.01 1.07 -10.71
C ALA A 129 14.91 1.11 -11.78
N MET A 130 15.28 1.28 -13.05
CA MET A 130 14.32 1.25 -14.16
C MET A 130 13.72 -0.15 -14.38
N GLN A 131 14.46 -1.22 -14.11
CA GLN A 131 13.93 -2.58 -14.07
C GLN A 131 12.86 -2.73 -12.99
N GLN A 132 13.10 -2.18 -11.79
CA GLN A 132 12.13 -2.17 -10.71
C GLN A 132 10.88 -1.36 -11.08
N LEU A 133 11.05 -0.21 -11.74
CA LEU A 133 9.92 0.56 -12.29
C LEU A 133 9.14 -0.18 -13.38
N ALA A 134 9.80 -1.09 -14.11
CA ALA A 134 9.11 -1.93 -15.08
C ALA A 134 8.24 -2.99 -14.40
N LEU A 135 8.69 -3.54 -13.26
CA LEU A 135 7.87 -4.43 -12.43
C LEU A 135 6.67 -3.69 -11.80
N GLU A 136 6.85 -2.41 -11.47
CA GLU A 136 5.78 -1.52 -10.99
C GLU A 136 4.83 -1.04 -12.12
N GLY A 137 5.09 -1.43 -13.37
CA GLY A 137 4.31 -1.04 -14.53
C GLY A 137 4.39 0.46 -14.86
N ALA A 138 5.40 1.17 -14.35
CA ALA A 138 5.63 2.59 -14.64
C ALA A 138 6.32 2.80 -16.00
N VAL A 139 7.15 1.83 -16.39
CA VAL A 139 7.89 1.82 -17.65
C VAL A 139 7.83 0.45 -18.31
N GLU A 140 8.04 0.37 -19.61
CA GLU A 140 8.24 -0.87 -20.35
C GLU A 140 9.68 -0.95 -20.87
N VAL A 141 10.26 -2.15 -20.92
CA VAL A 141 11.59 -2.36 -21.47
C VAL A 141 11.53 -2.31 -22.99
N VAL A 142 12.33 -1.43 -23.60
CA VAL A 142 12.49 -1.34 -25.06
C VAL A 142 13.86 -1.91 -25.44
N PRO A 143 13.93 -3.09 -26.10
CA PRO A 143 15.18 -3.73 -26.46
C PRO A 143 16.15 -2.77 -27.17
N ASN A 144 17.40 -2.74 -26.72
CA ASN A 144 18.49 -1.92 -27.27
C ASN A 144 18.25 -0.39 -27.27
N ARG A 145 17.19 0.11 -26.62
CA ARG A 145 16.89 1.55 -26.54
C ARG A 145 16.79 2.08 -25.12
N GLY A 146 16.30 1.26 -24.18
CA GLY A 146 16.14 1.65 -22.79
C GLY A 146 14.75 1.30 -22.28
N PHE A 147 14.05 2.28 -21.73
CA PHE A 147 12.77 2.09 -21.06
C PHE A 147 11.79 3.17 -21.52
N ARG A 148 10.59 2.78 -21.91
CA ARG A 148 9.53 3.72 -22.27
C ARG A 148 8.62 3.98 -21.09
N VAL A 149 8.30 5.23 -20.78
CA VAL A 149 7.26 5.52 -19.78
C VAL A 149 5.91 5.02 -20.29
N VAL A 150 5.20 4.26 -19.46
CA VAL A 150 3.92 3.66 -19.84
C VAL A 150 2.89 4.75 -20.10
N ARG A 151 2.03 4.48 -21.09
CA ARG A 151 0.93 5.34 -21.50
C ARG A 151 -0.36 4.90 -20.81
N ARG A 152 -0.72 5.55 -19.70
CA ARG A 152 -1.98 5.26 -18.99
C ARG A 152 -3.15 6.11 -19.48
N GLY A 153 -4.31 5.48 -19.61
CA GLY A 153 -5.57 6.16 -19.90
C GLY A 153 -6.43 6.30 -18.64
N THR A 154 -7.42 7.19 -18.69
CA THR A 154 -8.39 7.42 -17.59
C THR A 154 -9.14 6.15 -17.17
N ARG A 155 -9.35 5.21 -18.10
CA ARG A 155 -9.97 3.92 -17.83
C ARG A 155 -9.17 3.09 -16.83
N GLU A 156 -7.85 2.96 -17.02
CA GLU A 156 -7.00 2.16 -16.14
C GLU A 156 -6.97 2.77 -14.72
N LEU A 157 -6.99 4.10 -14.62
CA LEU A 157 -7.09 4.79 -13.33
C LEU A 157 -8.40 4.46 -12.61
N ALA A 158 -9.53 4.47 -13.33
CA ALA A 158 -10.83 4.09 -12.76
C ALA A 158 -10.85 2.62 -12.32
N GLU A 159 -10.23 1.71 -13.08
CA GLU A 159 -10.09 0.30 -12.70
C GLU A 159 -9.23 0.14 -11.42
N LEU A 160 -8.16 0.92 -11.27
CA LEU A 160 -7.35 0.93 -10.04
C LEU A 160 -8.14 1.49 -8.85
N ALA A 161 -8.88 2.57 -9.03
CA ALA A 161 -9.74 3.16 -7.99
C ALA A 161 -10.81 2.16 -7.51
N GLU A 162 -11.45 1.44 -8.44
CA GLU A 162 -12.43 0.39 -8.11
C GLU A 162 -11.81 -0.72 -7.24
N ILE A 163 -10.63 -1.23 -7.63
CA ILE A 163 -9.93 -2.27 -6.86
C ILE A 163 -9.53 -1.73 -5.47
N ARG A 164 -9.01 -0.51 -5.41
CA ARG A 164 -8.65 0.14 -4.14
C ARG A 164 -9.86 0.29 -3.23
N ALA A 165 -11.00 0.75 -3.75
CA ALA A 165 -12.23 0.88 -2.98
C ALA A 165 -12.70 -0.48 -2.41
N LEU A 166 -12.61 -1.56 -3.20
CA LEU A 166 -12.96 -2.91 -2.73
C LEU A 166 -12.05 -3.42 -1.60
N LEU A 167 -10.80 -2.97 -1.54
CA LEU A 167 -9.83 -3.39 -0.54
C LEU A 167 -9.80 -2.47 0.69
N GLU A 168 -9.69 -1.16 0.48
CA GLU A 168 -9.40 -0.17 1.50
C GLU A 168 -10.65 0.21 2.31
N VAL A 169 -11.80 0.43 1.65
CA VAL A 169 -13.06 0.83 2.33
C VAL A 169 -13.46 -0.14 3.45
N PRO A 170 -13.58 -1.47 3.23
CA PRO A 170 -13.96 -2.38 4.31
C PRO A 170 -12.94 -2.43 5.44
N VAL A 171 -11.66 -2.20 5.14
CA VAL A 171 -10.58 -2.16 6.14
C VAL A 171 -10.73 -0.94 7.03
N VAL A 172 -10.86 0.26 6.44
CA VAL A 172 -11.02 1.50 7.19
C VAL A 172 -12.28 1.46 8.05
N LEU A 173 -13.41 0.97 7.52
CA LEU A 173 -14.66 0.82 8.29
C LEU A 173 -14.55 -0.16 9.45
N ARG A 174 -13.75 -1.23 9.29
CA ARG A 174 -13.46 -2.15 10.39
C ARG A 174 -12.59 -1.47 11.44
N LEU A 175 -11.52 -0.79 11.02
CA LEU A 175 -10.60 -0.09 11.91
C LEU A 175 -11.30 1.02 12.70
N ALA A 176 -12.20 1.78 12.08
CA ALA A 176 -12.98 2.83 12.70
C ALA A 176 -13.77 2.35 13.95
N ARG A 177 -14.12 1.06 13.99
CA ARG A 177 -14.84 0.43 15.12
C ARG A 177 -13.91 -0.12 16.20
N THR A 178 -12.65 -0.37 15.91
CA THR A 178 -11.74 -1.13 16.78
C THR A 178 -10.54 -0.34 17.27
N VAL A 179 -10.11 0.68 16.53
CA VAL A 179 -8.94 1.50 16.84
C VAL A 179 -9.37 2.66 17.76
N PRO A 180 -8.66 2.90 18.88
CA PRO A 180 -8.95 4.03 19.77
C PRO A 180 -8.74 5.39 19.11
N ALA A 181 -9.56 6.38 19.48
CA ALA A 181 -9.47 7.76 18.98
C ALA A 181 -8.05 8.37 19.02
N ALA A 182 -7.30 8.10 20.09
CA ALA A 182 -5.93 8.59 20.26
C ALA A 182 -4.99 8.15 19.12
N ARG A 183 -5.16 6.95 18.57
CA ARG A 183 -4.33 6.44 17.47
C ARG A 183 -4.59 7.18 16.16
N TRP A 184 -5.81 7.66 15.93
CA TRP A 184 -6.13 8.48 14.75
C TRP A 184 -5.50 9.87 14.83
N ALA A 185 -5.52 10.47 16.03
CA ALA A 185 -4.87 11.76 16.27
C ALA A 185 -3.36 11.74 15.97
N GLU A 186 -2.69 10.60 16.22
CA GLU A 186 -1.27 10.42 15.88
C GLU A 186 -0.97 10.47 14.36
N LEU A 187 -1.96 10.21 13.50
CA LEU A 187 -1.78 10.23 12.04
C LEU A 187 -1.97 11.62 11.42
N ARG A 188 -2.49 12.59 12.19
CA ARG A 188 -2.74 13.96 11.72
C ARG A 188 -1.52 14.65 11.06
N PRO A 189 -0.29 14.52 11.57
CA PRO A 189 0.88 15.11 10.92
C PRO A 189 1.11 14.64 9.47
N LEU A 190 0.69 13.42 9.12
CA LEU A 190 0.80 12.88 7.76
C LEU A 190 -0.20 13.56 6.81
N ALA A 191 -1.47 13.68 7.23
CA ALA A 191 -2.49 14.39 6.46
C ALA A 191 -2.13 15.87 6.28
N GLU A 192 -1.58 16.52 7.31
CA GLU A 192 -1.10 17.90 7.21
C GLU A 192 0.12 18.04 6.31
N ALA A 193 1.00 17.03 6.23
CA ALA A 193 2.11 17.02 5.29
C ALA A 193 1.62 16.95 3.84
N ALA A 194 0.62 16.11 3.57
CA ALA A 194 -0.05 16.06 2.27
C ALA A 194 -0.71 17.42 1.94
N ALA A 195 -1.44 18.01 2.87
CA ALA A 195 -2.06 19.32 2.69
C ALA A 195 -1.04 20.44 2.42
N ARG A 196 0.10 20.45 3.14
CA ARG A 196 1.20 21.39 2.87
C ARG A 196 1.78 21.19 1.48
N ALA A 197 2.03 19.95 1.06
CA ALA A 197 2.56 19.64 -0.26
C ALA A 197 1.59 20.03 -1.39
N ALA A 198 0.31 19.74 -1.21
CA ALA A 198 -0.77 20.20 -2.10
C ALA A 198 -0.80 21.73 -2.20
N SER A 199 -0.73 22.42 -1.06
CA SER A 199 -0.65 23.89 -1.00
C SER A 199 0.65 24.47 -1.56
N ALA A 200 1.69 23.66 -1.77
CA ALA A 200 2.89 24.09 -2.49
C ALA A 200 2.78 23.85 -4.00
N GLY A 201 1.76 23.11 -4.45
CA GLY A 201 1.65 22.63 -5.83
C GLY A 201 2.69 21.57 -6.19
N CYS A 202 3.38 20.99 -5.19
CA CYS A 202 4.44 20.02 -5.42
C CYS A 202 3.85 18.61 -5.53
N ARG A 203 3.54 18.16 -6.75
CA ARG A 203 2.89 16.86 -7.03
C ARG A 203 3.65 15.67 -6.47
N ALA A 204 4.96 15.62 -6.68
CA ALA A 204 5.76 14.48 -6.25
C ALA A 204 5.80 14.39 -4.71
N THR A 205 5.94 15.53 -4.02
CA THR A 205 5.85 15.54 -2.56
C THR A 205 4.44 15.21 -2.08
N TYR A 206 3.40 15.70 -2.76
CA TYR A 206 2.02 15.36 -2.43
C TYR A 206 1.78 13.85 -2.53
N ALA A 207 2.12 13.23 -3.66
CA ALA A 207 1.95 11.80 -3.91
C ALA A 207 2.67 10.93 -2.86
N GLU A 208 3.86 11.34 -2.42
CA GLU A 208 4.58 10.63 -1.37
C GLU A 208 3.91 10.78 0.00
N CYS A 209 3.47 11.99 0.37
CA CYS A 209 2.76 12.23 1.62
C CYS A 209 1.38 11.54 1.67
N ASP A 210 0.66 11.58 0.55
CA ASP A 210 -0.60 10.92 0.31
C ASP A 210 -0.49 9.39 0.51
N ARG A 211 0.47 8.76 -0.19
CA ARG A 211 0.76 7.33 -0.02
C ARG A 211 1.16 7.00 1.42
N ALA A 212 1.97 7.84 2.08
CA ALA A 212 2.36 7.63 3.47
C ALA A 212 1.17 7.70 4.44
N PHE A 213 0.21 8.58 4.18
CA PHE A 213 -1.04 8.66 4.94
C PHE A 213 -1.89 7.39 4.79
N HIS A 214 -2.16 6.95 3.56
CA HIS A 214 -2.90 5.72 3.28
C HIS A 214 -2.23 4.49 3.90
N HIS A 215 -0.90 4.37 3.71
CA HIS A 215 -0.11 3.30 4.32
C HIS A 215 -0.31 3.26 5.84
N ALA A 216 -0.19 4.41 6.52
CA ALA A 216 -0.27 4.48 7.97
C ALA A 216 -1.64 4.07 8.51
N ILE A 217 -2.73 4.43 7.82
CA ILE A 217 -4.08 3.96 8.16
C ILE A 217 -4.17 2.44 8.00
N LEU A 218 -3.77 1.91 6.85
CA LEU A 218 -3.91 0.48 6.55
C LEU A 218 -2.99 -0.38 7.42
N ALA A 219 -1.83 0.12 7.82
CA ALA A 219 -0.91 -0.57 8.72
C ALA A 219 -1.52 -0.88 10.09
N LEU A 220 -2.50 -0.08 10.55
CA LEU A 220 -3.25 -0.38 11.79
C LEU A 220 -4.05 -1.69 11.69
N ALA A 221 -4.26 -2.24 10.50
CA ALA A 221 -4.87 -3.55 10.31
C ALA A 221 -3.98 -4.72 10.74
N GLY A 222 -2.67 -4.51 10.89
CA GLY A 222 -1.70 -5.58 11.18
C GLY A 222 -1.63 -6.64 10.08
N ASN A 223 -2.02 -6.29 8.85
CA ASN A 223 -2.00 -7.20 7.70
C ASN A 223 -1.00 -6.69 6.66
N ASP A 224 0.25 -7.14 6.76
CA ASP A 224 1.35 -6.69 5.90
C ASP A 224 1.10 -6.98 4.42
N GLN A 225 0.40 -8.06 4.09
CA GLN A 225 0.07 -8.40 2.69
C GLN A 225 -0.94 -7.41 2.10
N LEU A 226 -1.95 -7.02 2.87
CA LEU A 226 -2.88 -5.97 2.47
C LEU A 226 -2.14 -4.65 2.23
N VAL A 227 -1.28 -4.24 3.16
CA VAL A 227 -0.52 -2.98 3.06
C VAL A 227 0.37 -3.00 1.81
N GLN A 228 1.06 -4.11 1.54
CA GLN A 228 1.90 -4.24 0.34
C GLN A 228 1.10 -4.11 -0.97
N ILE A 229 -0.06 -4.77 -1.05
CA ILE A 229 -0.92 -4.71 -2.25
C ILE A 229 -1.51 -3.31 -2.41
N ALA A 230 -2.02 -2.72 -1.33
CA ALA A 230 -2.60 -1.38 -1.37
C ALA A 230 -1.55 -0.32 -1.75
N ASP A 231 -0.35 -0.39 -1.18
CA ASP A 231 0.76 0.51 -1.53
C ASP A 231 1.13 0.44 -3.01
N ASP A 232 1.15 -0.76 -3.60
CA ASP A 232 1.43 -0.95 -5.04
C ASP A 232 0.31 -0.36 -5.91
N LEU A 233 -0.96 -0.61 -5.57
CA LEU A 233 -2.11 -0.04 -6.28
C LEU A 233 -2.13 1.49 -6.18
N HIS A 234 -1.88 2.01 -4.99
CA HIS A 234 -1.83 3.44 -4.71
C HIS A 234 -0.72 4.12 -5.51
N ARG A 235 0.47 3.51 -5.49
CA ARG A 235 1.60 3.93 -6.30
C ARG A 235 1.25 3.95 -7.79
N ARG A 236 0.62 2.90 -8.33
CA ARG A 236 0.20 2.88 -9.73
C ARG A 236 -0.83 3.97 -10.03
N ALA A 237 -1.79 4.24 -9.15
CA ALA A 237 -2.78 5.29 -9.38
C ALA A 237 -2.14 6.69 -9.55
N GLN A 238 -0.95 6.92 -9.00
CA GLN A 238 -0.25 8.19 -9.07
C GLN A 238 0.56 8.40 -10.38
N TRP A 239 0.63 7.40 -11.27
CA TRP A 239 1.49 7.52 -12.47
C TRP A 239 0.86 8.45 -13.52
N PRO A 240 1.67 9.17 -14.31
CA PRO A 240 1.14 10.18 -15.24
C PRO A 240 0.20 9.59 -16.29
N LEU A 241 -0.90 10.31 -16.55
CA LEU A 241 -1.86 9.98 -17.61
C LEU A 241 -1.43 10.55 -18.96
N VAL A 242 -1.82 9.87 -20.03
CA VAL A 242 -1.64 10.32 -21.41
C VAL A 242 -2.76 11.25 -21.82
N GLY A 243 -2.39 12.37 -22.42
CA GLY A 243 -3.36 13.26 -23.07
C GLY A 243 -4.23 14.03 -22.10
N ASP A 244 -3.87 14.07 -20.82
CA ASP A 244 -4.40 15.06 -19.89
C ASP A 244 -3.61 16.37 -20.07
N PRO A 245 -4.20 17.40 -20.71
CA PRO A 245 -3.50 18.66 -20.93
C PRO A 245 -3.34 19.46 -19.62
N VAL A 246 -4.06 19.08 -18.55
CA VAL A 246 -4.01 19.75 -17.24
C VAL A 246 -3.86 18.69 -16.15
N PRO A 247 -2.62 18.33 -15.78
CA PRO A 247 -2.38 17.51 -14.60
C PRO A 247 -3.15 18.07 -13.39
N ARG A 248 -3.81 17.23 -12.57
CA ARG A 248 -4.64 17.63 -11.39
C ARG A 248 -4.12 18.91 -10.72
N GLY A 249 -4.78 20.05 -10.88
CA GLY A 249 -4.25 21.34 -10.47
C GLY A 249 -4.01 21.44 -8.96
N ARG A 250 -3.34 22.50 -8.52
CA ARG A 250 -3.18 22.79 -7.09
C ARG A 250 -4.51 22.74 -6.33
N ALA A 251 -5.60 23.22 -6.93
CA ALA A 251 -6.93 23.20 -6.33
C ALA A 251 -7.42 21.77 -6.08
N ASP A 252 -7.25 20.88 -7.07
CA ASP A 252 -7.64 19.48 -6.97
C ASP A 252 -6.84 18.78 -5.86
N LEU A 253 -5.51 18.95 -5.83
CA LEU A 253 -4.67 18.38 -4.77
C LEU A 253 -5.07 18.88 -3.37
N MET A 254 -5.48 20.15 -3.27
CA MET A 254 -5.93 20.72 -2.00
C MET A 254 -7.30 20.18 -1.57
N ALA A 255 -8.19 19.87 -2.51
CA ALA A 255 -9.46 19.22 -2.25
C ALA A 255 -9.22 17.79 -1.73
N ASP A 256 -8.44 16.99 -2.46
CA ASP A 256 -8.07 15.63 -2.08
C ASP A 256 -7.41 15.61 -0.68
N ALA A 257 -6.47 16.53 -0.42
CA ALA A 257 -5.81 16.63 0.89
C ALA A 257 -6.76 17.02 2.04
N ALA A 258 -7.82 17.79 1.75
CA ALA A 258 -8.80 18.19 2.75
C ALA A 258 -9.68 17.00 3.18
N GLU A 259 -9.94 16.06 2.27
CA GLU A 259 -10.67 14.83 2.58
C GLU A 259 -9.93 13.98 3.62
N HIS A 260 -8.59 13.90 3.54
CA HIS A 260 -7.78 13.20 4.56
C HIS A 260 -7.96 13.77 5.97
N LEU A 261 -7.99 15.10 6.09
CA LEU A 261 -8.20 15.78 7.36
C LEU A 261 -9.62 15.55 7.88
N ALA A 262 -10.63 15.67 7.00
CA ALA A 262 -12.02 15.41 7.35
C ALA A 262 -12.23 13.95 7.81
N LEU A 263 -11.59 13.00 7.13
CA LEU A 263 -11.63 11.59 7.51
C LEU A 263 -11.01 11.37 8.90
N LEU A 264 -9.85 11.95 9.18
CA LEU A 264 -9.24 11.86 10.51
C LEU A 264 -10.08 12.51 11.60
N ASP A 265 -10.74 13.62 11.31
CA ASP A 265 -11.66 14.27 12.25
C ASP A 265 -12.86 13.37 12.58
N ALA A 266 -13.47 12.77 11.56
CA ALA A 266 -14.56 11.80 11.75
C ALA A 266 -14.10 10.55 12.52
N LEU A 267 -12.91 10.00 12.20
CA LEU A 267 -12.33 8.86 12.91
C LEU A 267 -12.00 9.17 14.37
N THR A 268 -11.46 10.37 14.64
CA THR A 268 -11.12 10.83 16.00
C THR A 268 -12.38 11.07 16.83
N ALA A 269 -13.42 11.65 16.22
CA ALA A 269 -14.73 11.81 16.84
C ALA A 269 -15.53 10.49 16.97
N GLN A 270 -15.03 9.41 16.36
CA GLN A 270 -15.70 8.10 16.24
C GLN A 270 -17.10 8.19 15.59
N ASP A 271 -17.27 9.13 14.66
CA ASP A 271 -18.50 9.32 13.88
C ASP A 271 -18.53 8.31 12.72
N LEU A 272 -19.00 7.10 13.00
CA LEU A 272 -19.04 6.02 12.00
C LEU A 272 -19.88 6.35 10.74
N PRO A 273 -21.08 6.99 10.85
CA PRO A 273 -21.79 7.48 9.67
C PRO A 273 -20.97 8.42 8.81
N ALA A 274 -20.31 9.43 9.40
CA ALA A 274 -19.47 10.36 8.65
C ALA A 274 -18.28 9.64 7.99
N VAL A 275 -17.59 8.75 8.71
CA VAL A 275 -16.52 7.92 8.16
C VAL A 275 -17.02 7.11 6.97
N GLN A 276 -18.23 6.52 7.05
CA GLN A 276 -18.77 5.72 5.97
C GLN A 276 -19.03 6.51 4.69
N SER A 277 -19.54 7.74 4.79
CA SER A 277 -19.73 8.60 3.64
C SER A 277 -18.38 9.04 3.07
N LEU A 278 -17.51 9.61 3.91
CA LEU A 278 -16.22 10.16 3.51
C LEU A 278 -15.33 9.12 2.84
N VAL A 279 -15.24 7.91 3.38
CA VAL A 279 -14.40 6.84 2.81
C VAL A 279 -14.93 6.40 1.44
N ARG A 280 -16.25 6.38 1.22
CA ARG A 280 -16.81 5.96 -0.08
C ARG A 280 -16.59 7.01 -1.15
N GLU A 281 -16.70 8.29 -0.80
CA GLU A 281 -16.45 9.41 -1.70
C GLU A 281 -14.95 9.50 -2.04
N HIS A 282 -14.10 9.52 -1.01
CA HIS A 282 -12.65 9.62 -1.14
C HIS A 282 -12.05 8.55 -2.07
N PHE A 283 -12.44 7.28 -1.91
CA PHE A 283 -11.92 6.19 -2.75
C PHE A 283 -12.61 6.07 -4.13
N ALA A 284 -13.73 6.76 -4.35
CA ALA A 284 -14.36 6.83 -5.67
C ALA A 284 -13.75 7.95 -6.54
N ASP A 285 -13.26 9.02 -5.90
CA ASP A 285 -12.74 10.22 -6.56
C ASP A 285 -11.19 10.27 -6.67
N CYS A 286 -10.50 9.30 -6.05
CA CYS A 286 -9.03 9.17 -6.05
C CYS A 286 -8.44 8.44 -7.27
#